data_AF-A0A9X5CLF9-F1
#
_entry.id   AF-A0A9X5CLF9-F1
#
_cell.length_a   1.000
_cell.length_b   1.000
_cell.length_c   1.000
_cell.angle_alpha   90.00
_cell.angle_beta   90.00
_cell.angle_gamma   90.00
#
_symmetry.space_group_name_H-M   'P 1'
#
loop_
_entity.id
_entity.type
_entity.pdbx_description
1 polymer ?
#
loop_
_entity_poly.entity_id
_entity_poly.type
_entity_poly.pdbx_seq_one_letter_code
_entity_poly.pdbx_strand_id
1 'polypeptide(L)'
;AALLERAAARPGEEPHRALLHTYATRLATGLASLVSVLDPALVVLSGTALTAGGEPLRDLVRAELAELAASRPRLVLAGVREHPVLRGALESALAATRDEVFDTSRRP
;
A
#
# COMPACT_ATOMS: atom_id res chain seq x y z
N ALA A 1 7.59 -12.07 4.92
CA ALA A 1 7.45 -10.91 5.82
C ALA A 1 8.62 -10.81 6.82
N ALA A 2 8.94 -11.87 7.57
CA ALA A 2 10.00 -11.83 8.60
C ALA A 2 11.37 -11.28 8.15
N LEU A 3 11.81 -11.55 6.92
CA LEU A 3 13.07 -10.98 6.40
C LEU A 3 13.00 -9.45 6.24
N LEU A 4 11.88 -8.94 5.71
CA LEU A 4 11.65 -7.50 5.57
C LEU A 4 11.50 -6.83 6.93
N GLU A 5 10.85 -7.49 7.88
CA GLU A 5 10.74 -7.02 9.26
C GLU A 5 12.11 -6.87 9.93
N ARG A 6 12.96 -7.90 9.84
CA ARG A 6 14.33 -7.85 10.37
C ARG A 6 15.16 -6.75 9.71
N ALA A 7 15.03 -6.61 8.38
CA ALA A 7 15.74 -5.58 7.65
C ALA A 7 15.27 -4.17 8.04
N ALA A 8 13.95 -3.96 8.19
CA ALA A 8 13.37 -2.70 8.62
C ALA A 8 13.75 -2.35 10.07
N ALA A 9 14.01 -3.33 10.93
CA ALA A 9 14.50 -3.10 12.29
C ALA A 9 15.96 -2.63 12.34
N ARG A 10 16.77 -2.92 11.31
CA ARG A 10 18.19 -2.53 11.22
C ARG A 10 18.56 -2.05 9.81
N PRO A 11 17.93 -0.96 9.32
CA PRO A 11 18.08 -0.55 7.93
C PRO A 11 19.48 0.03 7.60
N GLY A 12 20.30 0.29 8.62
CA GLY A 12 21.68 0.76 8.47
C GLY A 12 22.70 -0.37 8.20
N GLU A 13 22.33 -1.64 8.35
CA GLU A 13 23.21 -2.76 8.02
C GLU A 13 23.16 -3.04 6.52
N GLU A 14 24.32 -3.12 5.87
CA GLU A 14 24.42 -3.24 4.41
C GLU A 14 23.54 -4.34 3.79
N PRO A 15 23.50 -5.59 4.30
CA PRO A 15 22.64 -6.64 3.73
C PRO A 15 21.14 -6.30 3.83
N HIS A 16 20.73 -5.68 4.92
CA HIS A 16 19.36 -5.25 5.15
C HIS A 16 18.98 -4.07 4.26
N ARG A 17 19.88 -3.08 4.16
CA ARG A 17 19.71 -1.92 3.28
C ARG A 17 19.59 -2.34 1.82
N ALA A 18 20.49 -3.20 1.35
CA ALA A 18 20.49 -3.71 -0.02
C ALA A 18 19.21 -4.48 -0.34
N LEU A 19 18.71 -5.30 0.60
CA LEU A 19 17.44 -6.00 0.46
C LEU A 19 16.27 -5.02 0.33
N LEU A 20 16.16 -4.05 1.25
CA LEU A 20 15.06 -3.07 1.24
C LEU A 20 15.08 -2.21 -0.03
N HIS A 21 16.27 -1.78 -0.46
CA HIS A 21 16.42 -0.97 -1.67
C HIS A 21 16.05 -1.76 -2.93
N THR A 22 16.52 -3.00 -3.06
CA THR A 22 16.14 -3.88 -4.19
C THR A 22 14.63 -4.10 -4.26
N TYR A 23 13.98 -4.27 -3.11
CA TYR A 23 12.54 -4.43 -3.03
C TYR A 23 11.81 -3.12 -3.39
N ALA A 24 12.32 -1.99 -2.90
CA ALA A 24 11.77 -0.66 -3.17
C ALA A 24 11.83 -0.30 -4.66
N THR A 25 12.95 -0.52 -5.33
CA THR A 25 13.10 -0.24 -6.77
C THR A 25 12.06 -1.01 -7.58
N ARG A 26 11.89 -2.32 -7.32
CA ARG A 26 10.90 -3.15 -8.04
C ARG A 26 9.47 -2.66 -7.82
N LEU A 27 9.13 -2.29 -6.58
CA LEU A 27 7.81 -1.74 -6.26
C LEU A 27 7.59 -0.39 -6.94
N ALA A 28 8.56 0.52 -6.87
CA ALA A 28 8.48 1.84 -7.46
C ALA A 28 8.32 1.77 -8.98
N THR A 29 9.04 0.88 -9.66
CA THR A 29 8.86 0.63 -11.10
C THR A 29 7.43 0.22 -11.44
N GLY A 30 6.85 -0.71 -10.67
CA GLY A 30 5.46 -1.12 -10.86
C GLY A 30 4.49 0.04 -10.60
N LEU A 31 4.67 0.74 -9.48
CA LEU A 31 3.83 1.87 -9.09
C LEU A 31 3.90 3.03 -10.08
N ALA A 32 5.05 3.32 -10.67
CA ALA A 32 5.23 4.41 -11.63
C ALA A 32 4.28 4.28 -12.82
N SER A 33 4.02 3.05 -13.29
CA SER A 33 3.05 2.81 -14.37
C SER A 33 1.62 3.18 -13.97
N LEU A 34 1.18 2.77 -12.77
CA LEU A 34 -0.15 3.09 -12.24
C LEU A 34 -0.31 4.57 -11.94
N VAL A 35 0.71 5.19 -11.33
CA VAL A 35 0.71 6.62 -10.98
C VAL A 35 0.67 7.48 -12.24
N SER A 36 1.39 7.10 -13.30
CA SER A 36 1.40 7.86 -14.56
C SER A 36 0.07 7.83 -15.29
N VAL A 37 -0.73 6.77 -15.11
CA VAL A 37 -2.03 6.60 -15.79
C VAL A 37 -3.18 7.15 -14.95
N LEU A 38 -3.21 6.83 -13.65
CA LEU A 38 -4.33 7.14 -12.77
C LEU A 38 -4.21 8.48 -12.05
N ASP A 39 -3.00 9.05 -11.97
CA ASP A 39 -2.66 10.27 -11.21
C ASP A 39 -3.33 10.36 -9.83
N PRO A 40 -3.15 9.36 -8.96
CA PRO A 40 -3.84 9.33 -7.68
C PRO A 40 -3.26 10.38 -6.72
N ALA A 41 -4.11 10.96 -5.86
CA ALA A 41 -3.61 11.82 -4.77
C ALA A 41 -2.93 11.03 -3.63
N LEU A 42 -3.29 9.74 -3.47
CA LEU A 42 -2.86 8.88 -2.36
C LEU A 42 -2.65 7.44 -2.84
N VAL A 43 -1.53 6.85 -2.42
CA VAL A 43 -1.25 5.41 -2.57
C VAL A 43 -1.10 4.79 -1.18
N VAL A 44 -1.90 3.76 -0.91
CA VAL A 44 -1.86 3.02 0.36
C VAL A 44 -1.15 1.69 0.16
N LEU A 45 0.02 1.55 0.79
CA LEU A 45 0.82 0.33 0.78
C LEU A 45 0.28 -0.66 1.81
N SER A 46 -0.32 -1.74 1.34
CA SER A 46 -0.97 -2.76 2.15
C SER A 46 -0.36 -4.15 1.94
N GLY A 47 -0.78 -5.11 2.76
CA GLY A 47 -0.27 -6.48 2.70
C GLY A 47 1.00 -6.68 3.52
N THR A 48 1.21 -7.93 3.95
CA THR A 48 2.16 -8.30 5.01
C THR A 48 3.60 -7.91 4.70
N ALA A 49 4.03 -7.96 3.44
CA ALA A 49 5.39 -7.60 3.04
C ALA A 49 5.66 -6.10 3.19
N LEU A 50 4.76 -5.25 2.68
CA LEU A 50 4.89 -3.79 2.75
C LEU A 50 4.75 -3.29 4.18
N THR A 51 3.79 -3.85 4.93
CA THR A 51 3.60 -3.49 6.33
C THR A 51 4.75 -3.92 7.23
N ALA A 52 5.42 -5.03 6.91
CA ALA A 52 6.61 -5.52 7.62
C ALA A 52 7.87 -4.71 7.28
N GLY A 53 8.03 -4.27 6.02
CA GLY A 53 9.11 -3.36 5.63
C GLY A 53 8.96 -1.97 6.25
N GLY A 54 7.75 -1.60 6.66
CA GLY A 54 7.48 -0.43 7.48
C GLY A 54 7.87 0.89 6.81
N GLU A 55 8.13 1.90 7.65
CA GLU A 55 8.52 3.23 7.20
C GLU A 55 9.85 3.24 6.42
N PRO A 56 10.89 2.46 6.79
CA PRO A 56 12.13 2.39 6.01
C PRO A 56 11.90 1.96 4.56
N LEU A 57 11.08 0.92 4.34
CA LEU A 57 10.74 0.50 2.98
C LEU A 57 9.90 1.55 2.26
N ARG A 58 8.90 2.15 2.93
CA ARG A 58 8.06 3.20 2.35
C ARG A 58 8.88 4.41 1.88
N ASP A 59 9.87 4.83 2.67
CA ASP A 59 10.73 5.96 2.33
C ASP A 59 11.59 5.69 1.11
N LEU A 60 12.14 4.47 1.00
CA LEU A 60 12.88 4.05 -0.19
C LEU A 60 11.95 4.00 -1.41
N VAL A 61 10.76 3.40 -1.30
CA VAL A 61 9.80 3.36 -2.41
C VAL A 61 9.42 4.77 -2.87
N ARG A 62 9.19 5.70 -1.94
CA ARG A 62 8.88 7.10 -2.25
C ARG A 62 10.03 7.78 -2.99
N ALA A 63 11.27 7.56 -2.56
CA ALA A 63 12.46 8.13 -3.20
C ALA A 63 12.61 7.60 -4.63
N GLU A 64 12.54 6.27 -4.81
CA GLU A 64 12.63 5.63 -6.12
C GLU A 64 11.49 6.08 -7.05
N LEU A 65 10.26 6.18 -6.54
CA LEU A 65 9.11 6.60 -7.34
C LEU A 65 9.23 8.05 -7.83
N ALA A 66 9.82 8.94 -7.02
CA ALA A 66 9.99 10.34 -7.37
C ALA A 66 10.97 10.57 -8.55
N GLU A 67 11.85 9.61 -8.80
CA GLU A 67 12.74 9.59 -9.97
C GLU A 67 12.05 9.02 -11.22
N LEU A 68 11.05 8.15 -11.05
CA LEU A 68 10.40 7.42 -12.13
C LEU A 68 9.12 8.07 -12.64
N ALA A 69 8.44 8.88 -11.84
CA ALA A 69 7.16 9.51 -12.18
C ALA A 69 7.12 11.00 -11.82
N ALA A 70 6.50 11.80 -12.68
CA ALA A 70 6.32 13.24 -12.45
C ALA A 70 5.32 13.53 -11.32
N SER A 71 4.22 12.76 -11.27
CA SER A 71 3.26 12.84 -10.17
C SER A 71 3.84 12.22 -8.91
N ARG A 72 3.63 12.91 -7.78
CA ARG A 72 4.19 12.56 -6.46
C ARG A 72 3.06 12.33 -5.47
N PRO A 73 2.31 11.23 -5.61
CA PRO A 73 1.24 10.90 -4.68
C PRO A 73 1.74 10.82 -3.25
N ARG A 74 0.86 11.08 -2.27
CA ARG A 74 1.17 10.76 -0.88
C ARG A 74 1.25 9.24 -0.75
N LEU A 75 2.35 8.72 -0.22
CA LEU A 75 2.50 7.28 0.08
C LEU A 75 2.33 7.05 1.58
N VAL A 76 1.42 6.14 1.95
CA VAL A 76 1.17 5.77 3.34
C VAL A 76 1.11 4.25 3.51
N LEU A 77 1.43 3.76 4.71
CA LEU A 77 1.19 2.36 5.06
C LEU A 77 -0.26 2.16 5.49
N ALA A 78 -0.82 0.99 5.21
CA ALA A 78 -2.15 0.63 5.68
C ALA A 78 -2.20 0.59 7.22
N GLY A 79 -3.23 1.24 7.79
CA GLY A 79 -3.47 1.29 9.24
C GLY A 79 -4.24 0.08 9.80
N VAL A 80 -4.98 -0.65 8.96
CA VAL A 80 -5.69 -1.87 9.38
C VAL A 80 -4.74 -3.06 9.28
N ARG A 81 -4.33 -3.60 10.43
CA ARG A 81 -3.32 -4.68 10.51
C ARG A 81 -3.95 -6.06 10.60
N GLU A 82 -5.05 -6.19 11.31
CA GLU A 82 -5.70 -7.47 11.58
C GLU A 82 -6.84 -7.74 10.60
N HIS A 83 -6.78 -8.90 9.95
CA HIS A 83 -7.80 -9.39 9.02
C HIS A 83 -8.35 -8.30 8.06
N PRO A 84 -7.50 -7.47 7.41
CA PRO A 84 -7.95 -6.29 6.69
C PRO A 84 -8.93 -6.61 5.56
N VAL A 85 -8.74 -7.78 4.91
CA VAL A 85 -9.64 -8.28 3.86
C VAL A 85 -10.99 -8.68 4.44
N LEU A 86 -11.02 -9.46 5.52
CA LEU A 86 -12.27 -9.89 6.15
C LEU A 86 -13.06 -8.69 6.67
N ARG A 87 -12.39 -7.75 7.34
CA ARG A 87 -13.03 -6.53 7.82
C ARG A 87 -13.61 -5.72 6.68
N GLY A 88 -12.84 -5.52 5.60
CA GLY A 88 -13.34 -4.86 4.40
C GLY A 88 -14.54 -5.59 3.78
N ALA A 89 -14.52 -6.92 3.73
CA ALA A 89 -15.62 -7.72 3.20
C ALA A 89 -16.91 -7.58 4.03
N LEU A 90 -16.79 -7.57 5.37
CA LEU A 90 -17.94 -7.34 6.25
C LEU A 90 -18.53 -5.94 6.07
N GLU A 91 -17.69 -4.91 6.01
CA GLU A 91 -18.15 -3.52 5.77
C GLU A 91 -18.81 -3.38 4.38
N SER A 92 -18.21 -3.98 3.35
CA SER A 92 -18.79 -3.99 1.99
C SER A 92 -20.12 -4.72 1.94
N ALA A 93 -20.24 -5.87 2.60
CA ALA A 93 -21.50 -6.62 2.67
C ALA A 93 -22.58 -5.82 3.40
N LEU A 94 -22.23 -5.18 4.52
CA LEU A 94 -23.15 -4.33 5.26
C LEU A 94 -23.60 -3.11 4.44
N ALA A 95 -22.69 -2.46 3.71
CA ALA A 95 -23.03 -1.36 2.82
C ALA A 95 -23.99 -1.83 1.70
N ALA A 96 -23.66 -2.94 1.03
CA ALA A 96 -24.51 -3.49 -0.02
C ALA A 96 -25.93 -3.85 0.48
N THR A 97 -26.04 -4.51 1.63
CA THR A 97 -27.36 -4.83 2.21
C THR A 97 -28.14 -3.58 2.62
N ARG A 98 -27.46 -2.54 3.12
CA ARG A 98 -28.12 -1.25 3.43
C ARG A 98 -28.65 -0.60 2.17
N ASP A 99 -27.86 -0.55 1.11
CA ASP A 99 -28.29 0.00 -0.17
C ASP A 99 -29.49 -0.81 -0.70
N GLU A 100 -29.46 -2.14 -0.66
CA GLU A 100 -30.58 -2.98 -1.11
C GLU A 100 -31.89 -2.78 -0.32
N VAL A 101 -31.81 -2.63 1.00
CA VAL A 101 -33.00 -2.52 1.87
C VAL A 101 -33.56 -1.09 1.90
N PHE A 102 -32.69 -0.08 1.79
CA PHE A 102 -33.06 1.33 1.92
C PHE A 102 -33.01 2.12 0.61
N ASP A 103 -32.77 1.49 -0.53
CA ASP A 103 -32.92 2.12 -1.84
C ASP A 103 -34.39 2.45 -2.13
N THR A 104 -34.76 3.69 -1.84
CA THR A 104 -36.09 4.26 -2.09
C THR A 104 -36.34 4.63 -3.55
N SER A 105 -35.36 4.44 -4.45
CA SER A 105 -35.48 4.73 -5.88
C SER A 105 -35.91 3.53 -6.72
N ARG A 106 -35.85 2.31 -6.17
CA ARG A 106 -36.56 1.14 -6.73
C ARG A 106 -38.06 1.31 -6.53
N ARG A 107 -38.77 1.77 -7.57
CA ARG A 107 -40.20 1.45 -7.71
C ARG A 107 -40.36 -0.06 -7.92
N PRO A 108 -41.40 -0.69 -7.34
CA PRO A 108 -41.64 -2.12 -7.45
C PRO A 108 -41.81 -2.58 -8.90
#